data_AF-A0A183EWJ7-F1
#
_entry.id   AF-A0A183EWJ7-F1
#
_cell.length_a   1.000
_cell.length_b   1.000
_cell.length_c   1.000
_cell.angle_alpha   90.00
_cell.angle_beta   90.00
_cell.angle_gamma   90.00
#
_symmetry.space_group_name_H-M   'P 1'
#
loop_
_entity.id
_entity.type
_entity.pdbx_description
1 polymer ?
#
loop_
_entity_poly.entity_id
_entity_poly.type
_entity_poly.pdbx_seq_one_letter_code
_entity_poly.pdbx_strand_id
1 'polypeptide(L)'
;MDENAIDNRSLVSGEVTKGPRTAIQRLPRHMRRRAMSYNVRRLPRAQRRFAKSATAASKHRKKAPSRFWRRRPRNLLLNYVRRQRKQIWLETHIWHAKRFRMIEKWGY
;
A
#
# COMPACT_ATOMS: atom_id res chain seq x y z
N MET A 1 0.83 2.38 28.94
CA MET A 1 0.58 2.87 27.57
C MET A 1 1.78 2.49 26.71
N ASP A 2 1.59 2.00 25.48
CA ASP A 2 2.73 1.71 24.59
C ASP A 2 3.38 3.03 24.17
N GLU A 3 4.57 3.30 24.71
CA GLU A 3 5.38 4.53 24.55
C GLU A 3 5.70 4.90 23.08
N ASN A 4 5.48 3.95 22.15
CA ASN A 4 5.82 4.05 20.73
C ASN A 4 4.60 4.18 19.79
N ALA A 5 3.38 4.31 20.32
CA ALA A 5 2.20 4.55 19.51
C ALA A 5 2.13 6.04 19.10
N ILE A 6 1.80 6.33 17.83
CA ILE A 6 1.59 7.73 17.41
C ILE A 6 0.51 8.34 18.28
N ASP A 7 0.84 9.47 18.92
CA ASP A 7 -0.14 10.31 19.57
C ASP A 7 -0.91 11.08 18.50
N ASN A 8 -2.22 10.86 18.45
CA ASN A 8 -3.08 11.54 17.51
C ASN A 8 -3.28 13.02 17.85
N ARG A 9 -2.96 13.48 19.07
CA ARG A 9 -3.07 14.89 19.47
C ARG A 9 -2.04 15.77 18.76
N SER A 10 -0.91 15.21 18.35
CA SER A 10 0.15 15.94 17.65
C SER A 10 -0.08 16.07 16.14
N LEU A 11 -1.18 15.53 15.60
CA LEU A 11 -1.48 15.51 14.17
C LEU A 11 -2.47 16.62 13.79
N VAL A 12 -2.30 17.20 12.60
CA VAL A 12 -3.16 18.27 12.07
C VAL A 12 -4.61 17.76 11.91
N SER A 13 -5.60 18.63 12.16
CA SER A 13 -7.03 18.30 12.27
C SER A 13 -7.65 17.55 11.07
N GLY A 14 -7.02 17.60 9.89
CA GLY A 14 -7.43 16.85 8.68
C GLY A 14 -6.78 15.47 8.51
N GLU A 15 -5.67 15.20 9.18
CA GLU A 15 -4.94 13.93 9.08
C GLU A 15 -5.46 12.87 10.04
N VAL A 16 -6.26 13.30 11.02
CA VAL A 16 -6.83 12.47 12.07
C VAL A 16 -8.25 12.03 11.67
N THR A 17 -8.61 10.77 11.93
CA THR A 17 -10.01 10.33 11.85
C THR A 17 -10.76 10.75 13.10
N LYS A 18 -11.98 11.28 13.00
CA LYS A 18 -12.85 11.52 14.16
C LYS A 18 -13.48 10.19 14.64
N GLY A 19 -13.69 10.00 15.94
CA GLY A 19 -14.32 8.79 16.53
C GLY A 19 -13.35 7.74 17.13
N PRO A 20 -13.87 6.63 17.69
CA PRO A 20 -13.07 5.54 18.27
C PRO A 20 -12.16 4.92 17.21
N ARG A 21 -10.87 4.80 17.54
CA ARG A 21 -9.81 4.48 16.57
C ARG A 21 -9.24 3.09 16.80
N THR A 22 -9.35 2.24 15.79
CA THR A 22 -8.51 1.04 15.67
C THR A 22 -7.04 1.43 15.57
N ALA A 23 -6.14 0.49 15.86
CA ALA A 23 -4.69 0.73 15.77
C ALA A 23 -4.25 1.29 14.41
N ILE A 24 -4.92 0.89 13.32
CA ILE A 24 -4.63 1.33 11.95
C ILE A 24 -5.16 2.76 11.70
N GLN A 25 -6.28 3.13 12.33
CA GLN A 25 -6.86 4.47 12.24
C GLN A 25 -6.13 5.52 13.08
N ARG A 26 -5.11 5.13 13.86
CA ARG A 26 -4.25 6.10 14.56
C ARG A 26 -3.22 6.75 13.64
N LEU A 27 -2.84 6.14 12.53
CA LEU A 27 -1.90 6.76 11.58
C LEU A 27 -2.51 7.97 10.86
N PRO A 28 -1.69 8.95 10.43
CA PRO A 28 -2.10 9.98 9.48
C PRO A 28 -2.70 9.39 8.20
N ARG A 29 -3.74 10.02 7.64
CA ARG A 29 -4.47 9.51 6.44
C ARG A 29 -3.56 9.16 5.27
N HIS A 30 -2.58 10.00 4.95
CA HIS A 30 -1.68 9.80 3.81
C HIS A 30 -0.73 8.59 4.01
N MET A 31 -0.48 8.18 5.26
CA MET A 31 0.32 6.98 5.57
C MET A 31 -0.50 5.69 5.54
N ARG A 32 -1.85 5.80 5.47
CA ARG A 32 -2.71 4.63 5.58
C ARG A 32 -2.68 3.76 4.33
N ARG A 33 -2.67 2.45 4.55
CA ARG A 33 -2.72 1.40 3.54
C ARG A 33 -3.76 0.38 3.96
N ARG A 34 -4.69 0.04 3.05
CA ARG A 34 -5.71 -0.99 3.27
C ARG A 34 -5.10 -2.35 3.65
N ALA A 35 -3.91 -2.65 3.15
CA ALA A 35 -3.22 -3.91 3.41
C ALA A 35 -2.73 -4.07 4.87
N MET A 36 -2.78 -3.02 5.71
CA MET A 36 -2.37 -3.10 7.11
C MET A 36 -3.25 -4.02 7.95
N SER A 37 -4.55 -4.13 7.63
CA SER A 37 -5.45 -5.04 8.35
C SER A 37 -5.10 -6.52 8.14
N TYR A 38 -4.46 -6.86 7.02
CA TYR A 38 -4.05 -8.22 6.68
C TYR A 38 -2.62 -8.54 7.09
N ASN A 39 -1.73 -7.54 7.15
CA ASN A 39 -0.30 -7.74 7.35
C ASN A 39 0.31 -6.60 8.16
N VAL A 40 0.70 -6.92 9.39
CA VAL A 40 1.32 -5.99 10.35
C VAL A 40 2.62 -5.35 9.81
N ARG A 41 3.33 -5.98 8.86
CA ARG A 41 4.55 -5.42 8.25
C ARG A 41 4.27 -4.16 7.42
N ARG A 42 3.01 -3.89 7.08
CA ARG A 42 2.59 -2.67 6.35
C ARG A 42 2.47 -1.44 7.25
N LEU A 43 2.60 -1.62 8.57
CA LEU A 43 2.70 -0.54 9.56
C LEU A 43 4.17 -0.14 9.80
N PRO A 44 4.42 1.11 10.23
CA PRO A 44 5.70 1.55 10.78
C PRO A 44 6.19 0.61 11.89
N ARG A 45 7.50 0.35 11.97
CA ARG A 45 8.08 -0.63 12.91
C ARG A 45 7.62 -0.40 14.36
N ALA A 46 7.67 0.85 14.82
CA ALA A 46 7.26 1.27 16.16
C ALA A 46 5.80 0.87 16.51
N GLN A 47 4.90 0.87 15.52
CA GLN A 47 3.48 0.59 15.74
C GLN A 47 3.10 -0.88 15.56
N ARG A 48 4.03 -1.73 15.13
CA ARG A 48 3.73 -3.15 14.85
C ARG A 48 3.32 -3.89 16.11
N ARG A 49 3.96 -3.58 17.25
CA ARG A 49 3.64 -4.19 18.56
C ARG A 49 2.19 -3.90 18.94
N PHE A 50 1.82 -2.62 18.93
CA PHE A 50 0.48 -2.14 19.28
C PHE A 50 -0.61 -2.75 18.38
N ALA A 51 -0.35 -2.87 17.08
CA ALA A 51 -1.33 -3.38 16.13
C ALA A 51 -1.35 -4.91 15.98
N LYS A 52 -0.43 -5.65 16.61
CA LYS A 52 -0.26 -7.09 16.39
C LYS A 52 -1.51 -7.87 16.80
N SER A 53 -2.06 -7.58 17.97
CA SER A 53 -3.28 -8.20 18.50
C SER A 53 -4.49 -7.91 17.61
N ALA A 54 -4.71 -6.65 17.26
CA ALA A 54 -5.80 -6.23 16.38
C ALA A 54 -5.71 -6.86 14.97
N THR A 55 -4.50 -7.01 14.43
CA THR A 55 -4.28 -7.66 13.14
C THR A 55 -4.56 -9.17 13.22
N ALA A 56 -4.13 -9.83 14.30
CA ALA A 56 -4.34 -11.26 14.50
C ALA A 56 -5.81 -11.62 14.74
N ALA A 57 -6.56 -10.76 15.44
CA ALA A 57 -7.99 -10.92 15.65
C ALA A 57 -8.83 -10.72 14.37
N SER A 58 -8.24 -10.14 13.32
CA SER A 58 -8.95 -9.81 12.10
C SER A 58 -9.21 -11.06 11.25
N LYS A 59 -10.49 -11.42 11.09
CA LYS A 59 -10.93 -12.53 10.24
C LYS A 59 -10.94 -12.10 8.78
N HIS A 60 -10.07 -12.71 7.96
CA HIS A 60 -9.97 -12.41 6.53
C HIS A 60 -10.32 -13.62 5.68
N ARG A 61 -11.11 -13.42 4.63
CA ARG A 61 -11.34 -14.45 3.61
C ARG A 61 -10.01 -14.83 2.94
N LYS A 62 -9.75 -16.13 2.76
CA LYS A 62 -8.62 -16.64 1.98
C LYS A 62 -8.66 -16.00 0.59
N LYS A 63 -7.58 -15.31 0.21
CA LYS A 63 -7.47 -14.68 -1.11
C LYS A 63 -7.05 -15.72 -2.13
N ALA A 64 -7.56 -15.58 -3.36
CA ALA A 64 -7.02 -16.30 -4.51
C ALA A 64 -5.51 -16.05 -4.63
N PRO A 65 -4.75 -16.97 -5.27
CA PRO A 65 -3.32 -16.83 -5.45
C PRO A 65 -2.94 -15.46 -6.00
N SER A 66 -1.97 -14.81 -5.34
CA SER A 66 -1.63 -13.43 -5.65
C SER A 66 -1.20 -13.27 -7.12
N ARG A 67 -1.37 -12.07 -7.69
CA ARG A 67 -0.82 -11.75 -9.03
C ARG A 67 0.68 -12.06 -9.11
N PHE A 68 1.41 -11.86 -8.01
CA PHE A 68 2.83 -12.19 -7.92
C PHE A 68 3.07 -13.69 -8.12
N TRP A 69 2.27 -14.54 -7.47
CA TRP A 69 2.34 -15.99 -7.63
C TRP A 69 2.08 -16.44 -9.08
N ARG A 70 1.17 -15.77 -9.79
CA ARG A 70 0.91 -16.02 -11.23
C ARG A 70 1.98 -15.45 -12.17
N ARG A 71 2.76 -14.45 -11.73
CA ARG A 71 3.78 -13.81 -12.57
C ARG A 71 5.01 -14.71 -12.65
N ARG A 72 5.54 -14.89 -13.87
CA ARG A 72 6.82 -15.55 -14.11
C ARG A 72 7.92 -14.49 -14.25
N PRO A 73 8.81 -14.31 -13.25
CA PRO A 73 9.80 -13.23 -13.24
C PRO A 73 10.75 -13.27 -14.44
N ARG A 74 11.10 -14.47 -14.90
CA ARG A 74 11.93 -14.72 -16.10
C ARG A 74 11.41 -13.97 -17.33
N ASN A 75 10.10 -13.78 -17.43
CA ASN A 75 9.47 -13.16 -18.59
C ASN A 75 9.16 -11.67 -18.37
N LEU A 76 9.53 -11.07 -17.24
CA LEU A 76 9.13 -9.70 -16.92
C LEU A 76 9.75 -8.69 -17.89
N LEU A 77 11.05 -8.80 -18.14
CA LEU A 77 11.77 -7.94 -19.08
C LEU A 77 11.20 -8.08 -20.50
N LEU A 78 11.01 -9.32 -20.97
CA LEU A 78 10.42 -9.60 -22.28
C LEU A 78 8.99 -9.05 -22.42
N ASN A 79 8.20 -9.06 -21.33
CA ASN A 79 6.88 -8.44 -21.33
C ASN A 79 6.96 -6.92 -21.41
N TYR A 80 7.95 -6.28 -20.77
CA TYR A 80 8.15 -4.84 -20.85
C TYR A 80 8.62 -4.41 -22.24
N VAL A 81 9.61 -5.10 -22.81
CA VAL A 81 10.08 -4.86 -24.18
C VAL A 81 8.94 -4.99 -25.17
N ARG A 82 8.09 -6.03 -25.05
CA ARG A 82 6.90 -6.18 -25.91
C ARG A 82 5.89 -5.04 -25.77
N ARG A 83 5.69 -4.49 -24.57
CA ARG A 83 4.76 -3.38 -24.33
C ARG A 83 5.29 -2.05 -24.87
N GLN A 84 6.60 -1.84 -24.77
CA GLN A 84 7.27 -0.63 -25.28
C GLN A 84 7.21 -0.50 -26.81
N ARG A 85 6.95 -1.61 -27.54
CA ARG A 85 6.74 -1.56 -29.00
C ARG A 85 5.49 -0.78 -29.41
N LYS A 86 4.48 -0.70 -28.54
CA LYS A 86 3.20 -0.04 -28.85
C LYS A 86 3.18 1.42 -28.35
N GLN A 87 3.81 1.69 -27.21
CA GLN A 87 3.77 2.99 -26.55
C GLN A 87 5.16 3.36 -26.04
N ILE A 88 5.47 4.66 -26.06
CA ILE A 88 6.78 5.15 -25.59
C ILE A 88 6.80 5.15 -24.07
N TRP A 89 7.69 4.34 -23.50
CA TRP A 89 7.89 4.28 -22.06
C TRP A 89 9.07 5.16 -21.68
N LEU A 90 8.78 6.28 -21.02
CA LEU A 90 9.80 7.06 -20.33
C LEU A 90 10.45 6.21 -19.23
N GLU A 91 11.67 6.58 -18.83
CA GLU A 91 12.42 5.88 -17.77
C GLU A 91 11.61 5.75 -16.47
N THR A 92 10.79 6.74 -16.16
CA THR A 92 9.96 6.80 -14.96
C THR A 92 8.54 6.22 -15.15
N HIS A 93 8.22 5.67 -16.33
CA HIS A 93 6.86 5.21 -16.68
C HIS A 93 6.30 4.20 -15.67
N ILE A 94 7.11 3.23 -15.22
CA ILE A 94 6.67 2.22 -14.23
C ILE A 94 6.34 2.86 -12.87
N TRP A 95 7.07 3.91 -12.47
CA TRP A 95 6.83 4.60 -11.21
C TRP A 95 5.50 5.34 -11.23
N HIS A 96 5.22 6.04 -12.34
CA HIS A 96 3.98 6.78 -12.57
C HIS A 96 2.79 5.82 -12.70
N ALA A 97 2.89 4.78 -13.53
CA ALA A 97 1.85 3.78 -13.73
C ALA A 97 1.44 3.03 -12.45
N LYS A 98 2.31 2.99 -11.43
CA LYS A 98 2.03 2.37 -10.13
C LYS A 98 1.17 3.25 -9.21
N ARG A 99 1.18 4.57 -9.41
CA ARG A 99 0.60 5.55 -8.46
C ARG A 99 -0.50 6.40 -9.09
N PHE A 100 -0.45 6.58 -10.40
CA PHE A 100 -1.34 7.44 -11.16
C PHE A 100 -2.09 6.64 -12.23
N ARG A 101 -3.22 7.19 -12.66
CA ARG A 101 -3.97 6.69 -13.82
C ARG A 101 -3.30 7.22 -15.09
N MET A 102 -2.58 6.34 -15.79
CA MET A 102 -2.01 6.65 -17.10
C MET A 102 -3.12 6.64 -18.15
N ILE A 103 -3.16 7.65 -19.02
CA ILE A 103 -4.08 7.77 -20.14
C ILE A 103 -3.22 8.01 -21.38
N GLU A 104 -3.52 7.29 -22.46
CA GLU A 104 -2.84 7.47 -23.74
C GLU A 104 -3.25 8.83 -24.33
N LYS A 105 -2.27 9.66 -24.67
CA LYS A 105 -2.49 10.96 -25.29
C LYS A 105 -1.44 11.22 -26.35
N TRP A 106 -1.89 11.66 -27.53
CA TRP A 106 -1.01 12.14 -28.61
C TRP A 106 0.07 11.12 -29.05
N GLY A 107 -0.23 9.82 -28.96
CA GLY A 107 0.70 8.75 -29.36
C GLY A 107 1.75 8.35 -28.31
N TYR A 108 1.57 8.75 -27.04
CA TYR A 108 2.36 8.33 -25.88
C TYR A 108 1.48 7.67 -24.81
#